data_AF-A0A918AER1-F1
#
_entry.id   AF-A0A918AER1-F1
#
_cell.length_a   1.000
_cell.length_b   1.000
_cell.length_c   1.000
_cell.angle_alpha   90.00
_cell.angle_beta   90.00
_cell.angle_gamma   90.00
#
_symmetry.space_group_name_H-M   'P 1'
#
loop_
_entity.id
_entity.type
_entity.pdbx_description
1 polymer ?
#
loop_
_entity_poly.entity_id
_entity_poly.type
_entity_poly.pdbx_seq_one_letter_code
_entity_poly.pdbx_strand_id
1 'polypeptide(L)'
;MIADETPLLPDVVRAYPFSWGSGFVWPPEHEEDLAYARAVLEACLPRAALAAPEPPEEPTVWECADDEYPEWTTIRALLRVRMPYARHVTAERMADVKAECARQGIDTMDFEEIWTRRVTAWIAERTLSWCGLMVDDEKALTPWLMNLAELYVQRGMAVEKAVEALLCTQAVPESRAALTRLATYEGLPTEIRERITGRRRTG
;
A
#
# COMPACT_ATOMS: atom_id res chain seq x y z
N MET A 1 -26.68 23.35 0.72
CA MET A 1 -26.36 22.20 -0.14
C MET A 1 -24.87 21.98 0.01
N ILE A 2 -24.47 20.89 0.65
CA ILE A 2 -23.07 20.47 0.64
C ILE A 2 -22.82 20.04 -0.81
N ALA A 3 -21.84 20.63 -1.49
CA ALA A 3 -21.49 20.16 -2.82
C ALA A 3 -21.18 18.67 -2.75
N ASP A 4 -21.68 17.88 -3.70
CA ASP A 4 -21.29 16.48 -3.82
C ASP A 4 -19.77 16.45 -4.06
N GLU A 5 -19.00 16.06 -3.04
CA GLU A 5 -17.55 15.93 -3.15
C GLU A 5 -17.20 14.87 -4.20
N THR A 6 -16.19 15.14 -5.04
CA THR A 6 -15.80 14.27 -6.14
C THR A 6 -14.86 13.16 -5.64
N PRO A 7 -15.27 11.88 -5.64
CA PRO A 7 -14.42 10.79 -5.16
C PRO A 7 -13.23 10.54 -6.08
N LEU A 8 -12.03 10.37 -5.50
CA LEU A 8 -10.81 10.05 -6.25
C LEU A 8 -10.46 8.55 -6.26
N LEU A 9 -11.11 7.75 -5.41
CA LEU A 9 -10.87 6.32 -5.29
C LEU A 9 -12.03 5.49 -5.86
N PRO A 10 -11.77 4.28 -6.38
CA PRO A 10 -12.83 3.36 -6.83
C PRO A 10 -13.81 3.01 -5.70
N ASP A 11 -15.06 2.70 -6.04
CA ASP A 11 -16.13 2.45 -5.06
C ASP A 11 -15.81 1.32 -4.06
N VAL A 12 -15.20 0.23 -4.54
CA VAL A 12 -14.77 -0.89 -3.66
C VAL A 12 -13.75 -0.44 -2.62
N VAL A 13 -12.84 0.47 -2.99
CA VAL A 13 -11.83 1.04 -2.09
C VAL A 13 -12.46 2.08 -1.16
N ARG A 14 -13.46 2.84 -1.62
CA ARG A 14 -14.20 3.79 -0.76
C ARG A 14 -15.00 3.08 0.33
N ALA A 15 -15.51 1.88 0.05
CA ALA A 15 -16.23 1.05 1.01
C ALA A 15 -15.32 0.50 2.13
N TYR A 16 -14.00 0.73 2.03
CA TYR A 16 -13.02 0.22 2.99
C TYR A 16 -13.34 0.74 4.40
N PRO A 17 -13.66 -0.16 5.35
CA PRO A 17 -14.32 0.25 6.59
C PRO A 17 -13.33 0.88 7.58
N PHE A 18 -12.03 0.68 7.36
CA PHE A 18 -10.98 1.06 8.28
C PHE A 18 -10.35 2.41 7.94
N SER A 19 -9.86 3.09 8.99
CA SER A 19 -9.02 4.26 8.81
C SER A 19 -7.69 3.82 8.21
N TRP A 20 -7.33 4.36 7.04
CA TRP A 20 -5.99 4.16 6.50
C TRP A 20 -4.95 4.98 7.27
N GLY A 21 -5.40 5.96 8.08
CA GLY A 21 -4.54 6.93 8.77
C GLY A 21 -4.22 6.64 10.24
N SER A 22 -5.04 5.88 10.97
CA SER A 22 -5.01 5.89 12.46
C SER A 22 -4.83 4.52 13.11
N GLY A 23 -4.79 3.44 12.34
CA GLY A 23 -4.68 2.08 12.87
C GLY A 23 -5.59 1.14 12.12
N PHE A 24 -5.02 -0.02 11.79
CA PHE A 24 -5.66 -1.05 11.01
C PHE A 24 -6.06 -2.22 11.92
N VAL A 25 -7.33 -2.59 11.94
CA VAL A 25 -7.80 -3.81 12.62
C VAL A 25 -8.71 -4.55 11.66
N TRP A 26 -8.18 -5.54 10.95
CA TRP A 26 -9.04 -6.38 10.11
C TRP A 26 -9.96 -7.24 10.98
N PRO A 27 -11.17 -7.59 10.48
CA PRO A 27 -12.02 -8.56 11.13
C PRO A 27 -11.38 -9.96 11.05
N PRO A 28 -11.92 -10.93 11.82
CA PRO A 28 -11.57 -12.34 11.64
C PRO A 28 -11.78 -12.79 10.19
N GLU A 29 -11.04 -13.81 9.76
CA GLU A 29 -11.09 -14.34 8.40
C GLU A 29 -12.44 -15.00 8.08
N HIS A 30 -13.25 -14.35 7.24
CA HIS A 30 -14.42 -14.97 6.58
C HIS A 30 -14.26 -14.91 5.06
N GLU A 31 -14.93 -15.82 4.36
CA GLU A 31 -14.84 -15.92 2.89
C GLU A 31 -15.20 -14.60 2.19
N GLU A 32 -16.22 -13.89 2.71
CA GLU A 32 -16.64 -12.57 2.21
C GLU A 32 -15.54 -11.51 2.39
N ASP A 33 -14.80 -11.56 3.50
CA ASP A 33 -13.69 -10.63 3.79
C ASP A 33 -12.51 -10.90 2.87
N LEU A 34 -12.21 -12.17 2.55
CA LEU A 34 -11.17 -12.54 1.60
C LEU A 34 -11.52 -12.12 0.16
N ALA A 35 -12.78 -12.31 -0.25
CA ALA A 35 -13.27 -11.84 -1.54
C ALA A 35 -13.20 -10.32 -1.64
N TYR A 36 -13.56 -9.61 -0.57
CA TYR A 36 -13.45 -8.15 -0.48
C TYR A 36 -12.00 -7.68 -0.54
N ALA A 37 -11.09 -8.29 0.23
CA ALA A 37 -9.67 -7.97 0.23
C ALA A 37 -9.04 -8.16 -1.16
N ARG A 38 -9.39 -9.25 -1.85
CA ARG A 38 -8.99 -9.46 -3.25
C ARG A 38 -9.48 -8.33 -4.15
N ALA A 39 -10.76 -7.96 -4.06
CA ALA A 39 -11.33 -6.90 -4.89
C ALA A 39 -10.68 -5.53 -4.61
N VAL A 40 -10.35 -5.23 -3.35
CA VAL A 40 -9.59 -4.03 -2.97
C VAL A 40 -8.20 -4.02 -3.61
N LEU A 41 -7.47 -5.14 -3.55
CA LEU A 41 -6.14 -5.26 -4.15
C LEU A 41 -6.20 -5.16 -5.68
N GLU A 42 -7.16 -5.80 -6.33
CA GLU A 42 -7.36 -5.67 -7.78
C GLU A 42 -7.67 -4.21 -8.19
N ALA A 43 -8.48 -3.49 -7.40
CA ALA A 43 -8.84 -2.10 -7.69
C ALA A 43 -7.71 -1.11 -7.41
N CYS A 44 -6.87 -1.39 -6.42
CA CYS A 44 -5.71 -0.57 -6.10
C CYS A 44 -4.55 -0.79 -7.09
N LEU A 45 -4.45 -1.97 -7.74
CA LEU A 45 -3.32 -2.32 -8.60
C LEU A 45 -3.12 -1.32 -9.77
N PRO A 46 -1.90 -0.80 -9.97
CA PRO A 46 -1.60 0.06 -11.10
C PRO A 46 -1.73 -0.67 -12.44
N ARG A 47 -2.29 0.02 -13.45
CA ARG A 47 -2.41 -0.53 -14.82
C ARG A 47 -1.06 -0.78 -15.48
N ALA A 48 -0.06 0.04 -15.16
CA ALA A 48 1.29 -0.01 -15.68
C ALA A 48 2.31 0.18 -14.55
N ALA A 49 3.58 -0.12 -14.80
CA ALA A 49 4.63 0.13 -13.81
C ALA A 49 4.71 1.62 -13.50
N LEU A 50 4.91 1.96 -12.22
CA LEU A 50 5.02 3.35 -11.80
C LEU A 50 6.27 3.99 -12.42
N ALA A 51 6.10 5.21 -12.94
CA ALA A 51 7.20 5.99 -13.54
C ALA A 51 8.17 6.55 -12.49
N ALA A 52 7.73 6.67 -11.24
CA ALA A 52 8.52 7.13 -10.11
C ALA A 52 8.26 6.21 -8.91
N PRO A 53 9.27 6.00 -8.04
CA PRO A 53 9.10 5.23 -6.82
C PRO A 53 8.06 5.86 -5.90
N GLU A 54 7.42 5.05 -5.09
CA GLU A 54 6.49 5.54 -4.08
C GLU A 54 7.22 6.36 -3.02
N PRO A 55 6.56 7.38 -2.43
CA PRO A 55 7.03 7.96 -1.18
C PRO A 55 7.31 6.85 -0.16
N PRO A 56 8.41 6.92 0.60
CA PRO A 56 8.81 5.84 1.51
C PRO A 56 7.73 5.55 2.58
N GLU A 57 7.84 4.39 3.24
CA GLU A 57 7.03 4.05 4.41
C GLU A 57 7.29 5.04 5.57
N GLU A 58 6.37 5.11 6.54
CA GLU A 58 6.55 5.93 7.76
C GLU A 58 7.85 5.52 8.47
N PRO A 59 8.80 6.46 8.70
CA PRO A 59 9.99 6.13 9.46
C PRO A 59 9.56 5.64 10.83
N THR A 60 10.12 4.51 11.25
CA THR A 60 9.88 4.01 12.59
C THR A 60 10.50 5.00 13.57
N VAL A 61 9.79 5.44 14.61
CA VAL A 61 10.17 6.51 15.56
C VAL A 61 11.60 6.36 16.14
N TRP A 62 12.18 5.16 16.08
CA TRP A 62 13.55 4.85 16.48
C TRP A 62 14.65 5.29 15.50
N GLU A 63 14.30 5.70 14.27
CA GLU A 63 15.26 6.07 13.20
C GLU A 63 15.50 7.58 13.09
N CYS A 64 14.68 8.41 13.75
CA CYS A 64 14.77 9.88 13.66
C CYS A 64 15.30 10.47 14.97
N ALA A 65 16.52 10.10 15.36
CA ALA A 65 17.12 10.61 16.59
C ALA A 65 17.55 12.09 16.47
N ASP A 66 17.84 12.63 15.29
CA ASP A 66 18.33 14.02 15.15
C ASP A 66 18.05 14.71 13.78
N ASP A 67 17.36 14.10 12.82
CA ASP A 67 17.14 14.68 11.49
C ASP A 67 15.73 15.25 11.29
N GLU A 68 15.67 16.42 10.65
CA GLU A 68 14.46 17.07 10.15
C GLU A 68 13.60 16.05 9.38
N TYR A 69 12.35 15.86 9.84
CA TYR A 69 11.47 14.90 9.18
C TYR A 69 11.25 15.31 7.71
N PRO A 70 11.28 14.35 6.76
CA PRO A 70 11.01 14.67 5.37
C PRO A 70 9.67 15.40 5.20
N GLU A 71 9.58 16.37 4.29
CA GLU A 71 8.37 17.19 4.07
C GLU A 71 7.10 16.36 3.83
N TRP A 72 7.27 15.17 3.23
CA TRP A 72 6.17 14.25 2.96
C TRP A 72 5.47 13.76 4.24
N THR A 73 6.16 13.77 5.39
CA THR A 73 5.57 13.38 6.68
C THR A 73 4.54 14.41 7.15
N THR A 74 4.79 15.71 6.92
CA THR A 74 3.83 16.81 7.15
C THR A 74 2.61 16.66 6.25
N ILE A 75 2.83 16.39 4.96
CA ILE A 75 1.72 16.17 4.02
C ILE A 75 0.83 15.02 4.50
N ARG A 76 1.46 13.91 4.89
CA ARG A 76 0.75 12.74 5.41
C ARG A 76 -0.03 13.04 6.68
N ALA A 77 0.52 13.81 7.61
CA ALA A 77 -0.20 14.24 8.82
C ALA A 77 -1.47 15.02 8.46
N LEU A 78 -1.39 15.93 7.49
CA LEU A 78 -2.55 16.69 7.00
C LEU A 78 -3.59 15.78 6.34
N LEU A 79 -3.16 14.85 5.47
CA LEU A 79 -4.07 13.89 4.84
C LEU A 79 -4.79 13.04 5.90
N ARG A 80 -4.06 12.52 6.91
CA ARG A 80 -4.65 11.74 8.01
C ARG A 80 -5.74 12.51 8.76
N VAL A 81 -5.54 13.80 9.00
CA VAL A 81 -6.51 14.65 9.70
C VAL A 81 -7.73 14.94 8.82
N ARG A 82 -7.53 15.25 7.53
CA ARG A 82 -8.60 15.71 6.64
C ARG A 82 -9.41 14.59 6.01
N MET A 83 -8.77 13.45 5.76
CA MET A 83 -9.36 12.34 5.02
C MET A 83 -9.01 10.97 5.63
N PRO A 84 -9.28 10.72 6.93
CA PRO A 84 -8.83 9.50 7.61
C PRO A 84 -9.34 8.17 7.04
N TYR A 85 -10.40 8.21 6.22
CA TYR A 85 -11.03 7.03 5.61
C TYR A 85 -10.99 7.15 4.09
N ALA A 86 -10.99 6.01 3.38
CA ALA A 86 -10.93 5.99 1.91
C ALA A 86 -12.10 6.74 1.26
N ARG A 87 -13.32 6.64 1.83
CA ARG A 87 -14.49 7.43 1.39
C ARG A 87 -14.33 8.95 1.51
N HIS A 88 -13.35 9.44 2.26
CA HIS A 88 -13.06 10.87 2.41
C HIS A 88 -11.97 11.35 1.45
N VAL A 89 -11.44 10.48 0.58
CA VAL A 89 -10.41 10.85 -0.39
C VAL A 89 -11.11 11.43 -1.61
N THR A 90 -11.29 12.74 -1.59
CA THR A 90 -12.03 13.52 -2.57
C THR A 90 -11.17 14.66 -3.13
N ALA A 91 -11.48 15.13 -4.34
CA ALA A 91 -10.74 16.19 -5.02
C ALA A 91 -10.70 17.48 -4.18
N GLU A 92 -11.81 17.82 -3.55
CA GLU A 92 -11.98 19.04 -2.76
C GLU A 92 -11.12 18.98 -1.49
N ARG A 93 -11.14 17.85 -0.77
CA ARG A 93 -10.30 17.69 0.43
C ARG A 93 -8.82 17.59 0.08
N MET A 94 -8.49 17.01 -1.08
CA MET A 94 -7.11 16.99 -1.58
C MET A 94 -6.62 18.40 -1.90
N ALA A 95 -7.47 19.23 -2.52
CA ALA A 95 -7.18 20.63 -2.79
C ALA A 95 -7.01 21.46 -1.51
N ASP A 96 -7.80 21.21 -0.47
CA ASP A 96 -7.64 21.85 0.85
C ASP A 96 -6.29 21.51 1.48
N VAL A 97 -5.88 20.24 1.43
CA VAL A 97 -4.56 19.82 1.92
C VAL A 97 -3.46 20.46 1.09
N LYS A 98 -3.59 20.46 -0.24
CA LYS A 98 -2.65 21.13 -1.15
C LYS A 98 -2.47 22.61 -0.79
N ALA A 99 -3.56 23.32 -0.54
CA ALA A 99 -3.53 24.74 -0.18
C ALA A 99 -2.86 24.98 1.19
N GLU A 100 -3.03 24.07 2.16
CA GLU A 100 -2.30 24.11 3.43
C GLU A 100 -0.80 23.86 3.23
N CYS A 101 -0.42 22.85 2.45
CA CYS A 101 0.98 22.58 2.12
C CYS A 101 1.66 23.78 1.43
N ALA A 102 0.99 24.40 0.46
CA ALA A 102 1.50 25.59 -0.23
C ALA A 102 1.70 26.78 0.73
N ARG A 103 0.81 26.98 1.72
CA ARG A 103 0.97 28.01 2.75
C ARG A 103 2.18 27.76 3.65
N GLN A 104 2.61 26.51 3.78
CA GLN A 104 3.80 26.11 4.54
C GLN A 104 5.07 26.08 3.68
N GLY A 105 5.00 26.46 2.39
CA GLY A 105 6.14 26.49 1.48
C GLY A 105 6.53 25.14 0.89
N ILE A 106 5.71 24.10 1.07
CA ILE A 106 5.95 22.75 0.53
C ILE A 106 5.61 22.73 -0.96
N ASP A 107 6.41 22.04 -1.78
CA ASP A 107 6.10 21.85 -3.20
C ASP A 107 4.80 21.03 -3.39
N THR A 108 3.96 21.50 -4.31
CA THR A 108 2.64 20.92 -4.59
C THR A 108 2.41 20.61 -6.06
N MET A 109 3.48 20.50 -6.85
CA MET A 109 3.41 19.95 -8.20
C MET A 109 2.79 18.53 -8.17
N ASP A 110 1.84 18.27 -9.08
CA ASP A 110 1.15 16.97 -9.24
C ASP A 110 0.57 16.35 -7.95
N PHE A 111 0.28 17.21 -6.96
CA PHE A 111 -0.09 16.81 -5.60
C PHE A 111 -1.23 15.79 -5.54
N GLU A 112 -2.34 16.05 -6.25
CA GLU A 112 -3.50 15.16 -6.23
C GLU A 112 -3.17 13.78 -6.78
N GLU A 113 -2.43 13.71 -7.90
CA GLU A 113 -2.04 12.44 -8.51
C GLU A 113 -1.12 11.63 -7.59
N ILE A 114 -0.08 12.27 -7.07
CA ILE A 114 0.92 11.65 -6.19
C ILE A 114 0.26 11.13 -4.91
N TRP A 115 -0.55 11.96 -4.26
CA TRP A 115 -1.10 11.62 -2.95
C TRP A 115 -2.32 10.72 -3.02
N THR A 116 -3.11 10.79 -4.09
CA THR A 116 -4.16 9.77 -4.35
C THR A 116 -3.52 8.39 -4.54
N ARG A 117 -2.44 8.31 -5.32
CA ARG A 117 -1.68 7.07 -5.50
C ARG A 117 -1.09 6.57 -4.18
N ARG A 118 -0.51 7.46 -3.37
CA ARG A 118 0.10 7.05 -2.10
C ARG A 118 -0.94 6.58 -1.08
N VAL A 119 -2.11 7.21 -1.01
CA VAL A 119 -3.22 6.70 -0.17
C VAL A 119 -3.70 5.34 -0.65
N THR A 120 -3.82 5.15 -1.97
CA THR A 120 -4.15 3.86 -2.58
C THR A 120 -3.13 2.78 -2.20
N ALA A 121 -1.84 3.12 -2.25
CA ALA A 121 -0.76 2.24 -1.84
C ALA A 121 -0.83 1.85 -0.36
N TRP A 122 -1.08 2.80 0.56
CA TRP A 122 -1.24 2.47 1.98
C TRP A 122 -2.39 1.50 2.24
N ILE A 123 -3.49 1.63 1.50
CA ILE A 123 -4.62 0.70 1.59
C ILE A 123 -4.18 -0.70 1.11
N ALA A 124 -3.48 -0.78 -0.03
CA ALA A 124 -2.96 -2.03 -0.57
C ALA A 124 -1.94 -2.69 0.37
N GLU A 125 -0.98 -1.94 0.89
CA GLU A 125 0.01 -2.38 1.89
C GLU A 125 -0.68 -3.04 3.09
N ARG A 126 -1.69 -2.40 3.66
CA ARG A 126 -2.43 -2.94 4.81
C ARG A 126 -3.23 -4.19 4.47
N THR A 127 -3.79 -4.25 3.27
CA THR A 127 -4.53 -5.43 2.80
C THR A 127 -3.58 -6.61 2.56
N LEU A 128 -2.42 -6.37 1.92
CA LEU A 128 -1.36 -7.36 1.73
C LEU A 128 -0.80 -7.88 3.04
N SER A 129 -0.48 -6.99 3.99
CA SER A 129 0.02 -7.38 5.31
C SER A 129 -0.95 -8.30 6.04
N TRP A 130 -2.24 -8.01 6.00
CA TRP A 130 -3.23 -8.88 6.62
C TRP A 130 -3.35 -10.23 5.96
N CYS A 131 -3.48 -10.25 4.62
CA CYS A 131 -3.56 -11.51 3.88
C CYS A 131 -2.32 -12.38 4.14
N GLY A 132 -1.13 -11.78 4.24
CA GLY A 132 0.11 -12.52 4.43
C GLY A 132 0.43 -12.91 5.88
N LEU A 133 -0.01 -12.14 6.88
CA LEU A 133 0.40 -12.34 8.28
C LEU A 133 -0.70 -12.88 9.19
N MET A 134 -1.97 -12.65 8.84
CA MET A 134 -3.10 -12.85 9.77
C MET A 134 -4.11 -13.88 9.28
N VAL A 135 -4.10 -14.24 8.00
CA VAL A 135 -4.99 -15.25 7.42
C VAL A 135 -4.26 -16.58 7.46
N ASP A 136 -4.83 -17.56 8.17
CA ASP A 136 -4.20 -18.87 8.39
C ASP A 136 -4.52 -19.84 7.24
N ASP A 137 -5.66 -19.67 6.57
CA ASP A 137 -6.04 -20.51 5.42
C ASP A 137 -5.33 -20.07 4.12
N GLU A 138 -4.08 -20.50 3.97
CA GLU A 138 -3.28 -20.27 2.77
C GLU A 138 -3.96 -20.79 1.48
N LYS A 139 -4.83 -21.81 1.56
CA LYS A 139 -5.53 -22.33 0.37
C LYS A 139 -6.57 -21.34 -0.13
N ALA A 140 -7.25 -20.62 0.77
CA ALA A 140 -8.22 -19.60 0.40
C ALA A 140 -7.55 -18.38 -0.28
N LEU A 141 -6.27 -18.14 0.00
CA LEU A 141 -5.44 -17.11 -0.64
C LEU A 141 -4.85 -17.54 -1.98
N THR A 142 -4.76 -18.86 -2.21
CA THR A 142 -4.09 -19.43 -3.38
C THR A 142 -5.06 -19.55 -4.57
N PRO A 143 -4.66 -19.15 -5.79
CA PRO A 143 -3.38 -18.55 -6.18
C PRO A 143 -3.40 -17.01 -6.21
N TRP A 144 -4.54 -16.40 -5.88
CA TRP A 144 -4.80 -15.00 -6.22
C TRP A 144 -3.87 -14.03 -5.48
N LEU A 145 -3.56 -14.28 -4.20
CA LEU A 145 -2.68 -13.39 -3.43
C LEU A 145 -1.28 -13.35 -4.05
N MET A 146 -0.74 -14.50 -4.45
CA MET A 146 0.60 -14.62 -5.00
C MET A 146 0.72 -13.91 -6.34
N ASN A 147 -0.30 -14.09 -7.20
CA ASN A 147 -0.38 -13.42 -8.48
C ASN A 147 -0.47 -11.90 -8.30
N LEU A 148 -1.31 -11.41 -7.37
CA LEU A 148 -1.42 -9.99 -7.09
C LEU A 148 -0.14 -9.44 -6.47
N ALA A 149 0.43 -10.08 -5.46
CA ALA A 149 1.67 -9.63 -4.83
C ALA A 149 2.82 -9.53 -5.84
N GLU A 150 2.99 -10.53 -6.71
CA GLU A 150 3.98 -10.45 -7.79
C GLU A 150 3.71 -9.27 -8.74
N LEU A 151 2.45 -9.03 -9.10
CA LEU A 151 2.08 -7.88 -9.93
C LEU A 151 2.38 -6.56 -9.22
N TYR A 152 2.05 -6.40 -7.94
CA TYR A 152 2.40 -5.20 -7.16
C TYR A 152 3.90 -4.92 -7.20
N VAL A 153 4.72 -5.95 -7.01
CA VAL A 153 6.18 -5.84 -7.13
C VAL A 153 6.60 -5.42 -8.54
N GLN A 154 6.09 -6.07 -9.58
CA GLN A 154 6.41 -5.75 -10.97
C GLN A 154 5.97 -4.34 -11.37
N ARG A 155 4.85 -3.85 -10.81
CA ARG A 155 4.32 -2.50 -11.04
C ARG A 155 5.00 -1.45 -10.17
N GLY A 156 5.85 -1.84 -9.22
CA GLY A 156 6.60 -0.92 -8.37
C GLY A 156 5.73 -0.22 -7.32
N MET A 157 4.65 -0.84 -6.86
CA MET A 157 3.75 -0.29 -5.84
C MET A 157 3.55 -1.28 -4.69
N ALA A 158 3.51 -0.81 -3.44
CA ALA A 158 3.44 -1.62 -2.22
C ALA A 158 4.49 -2.76 -2.20
N VAL A 159 5.66 -2.53 -2.80
CA VAL A 159 6.65 -3.57 -3.13
C VAL A 159 7.09 -4.34 -1.89
N GLU A 160 7.39 -3.61 -0.82
CA GLU A 160 7.87 -4.19 0.44
C GLU A 160 6.85 -5.16 1.04
N LYS A 161 5.60 -4.72 1.17
CA LYS A 161 4.51 -5.52 1.74
C LYS A 161 4.07 -6.67 0.84
N ALA A 162 4.16 -6.51 -0.48
CA ALA A 162 3.93 -7.59 -1.41
C ALA A 162 4.99 -8.69 -1.26
N VAL A 163 6.27 -8.33 -1.18
CA VAL A 163 7.35 -9.30 -0.91
C VAL A 163 7.21 -9.93 0.47
N GLU A 164 6.85 -9.16 1.50
CA GLU A 164 6.60 -9.66 2.85
C GLU A 164 5.48 -10.70 2.86
N ALA A 165 4.34 -10.42 2.19
CA ALA A 165 3.23 -11.37 2.09
C ALA A 165 3.63 -12.70 1.43
N LEU A 166 4.43 -12.64 0.36
CA LEU A 166 4.97 -13.83 -0.30
C LEU A 166 5.94 -14.62 0.60
N LEU A 167 6.76 -13.92 1.41
CA LEU A 167 7.67 -14.55 2.35
C LEU A 167 6.95 -15.21 3.53
N CYS A 168 5.86 -14.61 4.00
CA CYS A 168 5.05 -15.18 5.09
C CYS A 168 4.28 -16.43 4.63
N THR A 169 3.86 -16.46 3.36
CA THR A 169 3.17 -17.62 2.74
C THR A 169 4.13 -18.58 2.01
N GLN A 170 5.41 -18.60 2.36
CA GLN A 170 6.44 -19.39 1.65
C GLN A 170 6.23 -20.92 1.73
N ALA A 171 5.35 -21.39 2.61
CA ALA A 171 4.93 -22.79 2.64
C ALA A 171 4.14 -23.18 1.37
N VAL A 172 3.49 -22.22 0.73
CA VAL A 172 2.77 -22.40 -0.53
C VAL A 172 3.74 -22.48 -1.73
N PRO A 173 3.63 -23.49 -2.61
CA PRO A 173 4.47 -23.62 -3.79
C PRO A 173 4.47 -22.39 -4.71
N GLU A 174 3.30 -21.78 -4.90
CA GLU A 174 3.09 -20.59 -5.72
C GLU A 174 3.86 -19.38 -5.19
N SER A 175 3.89 -19.18 -3.87
CA SER A 175 4.68 -18.11 -3.23
C SER A 175 6.17 -18.32 -3.46
N ARG A 176 6.66 -19.56 -3.33
CA ARG A 176 8.07 -19.87 -3.63
C ARG A 176 8.40 -19.63 -5.10
N ALA A 177 7.50 -19.99 -6.01
CA ALA A 177 7.69 -19.79 -7.44
C ALA A 177 7.75 -18.30 -7.79
N ALA A 178 6.84 -17.48 -7.23
CA ALA A 178 6.87 -16.02 -7.38
C ALA A 178 8.16 -15.42 -6.84
N LEU A 179 8.57 -15.78 -5.61
CA LEU A 179 9.84 -15.33 -5.02
C LEU A 179 11.05 -15.72 -5.87
N THR A 180 11.06 -16.91 -6.50
CA THR A 180 12.15 -17.30 -7.42
C THR A 180 12.23 -16.36 -8.61
N ARG A 181 11.10 -16.02 -9.23
CA ARG A 181 11.05 -15.09 -10.36
C ARG A 181 11.52 -13.69 -9.94
N LEU A 182 11.03 -13.22 -8.79
CA LEU A 182 11.35 -11.89 -8.25
C LEU A 182 12.82 -11.75 -7.83
N ALA A 183 13.47 -12.82 -7.35
CA ALA A 183 14.90 -12.79 -7.03
C ALA A 183 15.78 -12.43 -8.24
N THR A 184 15.31 -12.74 -9.45
CA THR A 184 15.99 -12.42 -10.72
C THR A 184 15.40 -11.21 -11.44
N TYR A 185 14.38 -10.56 -10.89
CA TYR A 185 13.70 -9.44 -11.54
C TYR A 185 14.52 -8.15 -11.42
N GLU A 186 15.04 -7.64 -12.54
CA GLU A 186 15.91 -6.46 -12.57
C GLU A 186 15.21 -5.15 -12.17
N GLY A 187 13.87 -5.10 -12.24
CA GLY A 187 13.09 -3.95 -11.80
C GLY A 187 12.99 -3.80 -10.28
N LEU A 188 13.60 -4.71 -9.49
CA LEU A 188 13.57 -4.70 -8.05
C LEU A 188 14.89 -4.15 -7.45
N PRO A 189 14.83 -3.27 -6.43
CA PRO A 189 16.02 -2.84 -5.71
C PRO A 189 16.85 -4.01 -5.21
N THR A 190 18.17 -3.84 -5.20
CA THR A 190 19.11 -4.91 -4.83
C THR A 190 18.89 -5.37 -3.40
N GLU A 191 18.59 -4.46 -2.45
CA GLU A 191 18.34 -4.83 -1.06
C GLU A 191 17.13 -5.77 -0.92
N ILE A 192 16.06 -5.54 -1.71
CA ILE A 192 14.87 -6.38 -1.69
C ILE A 192 15.16 -7.74 -2.35
N ARG A 193 15.92 -7.78 -3.45
CA ARG A 193 16.36 -9.05 -4.06
C ARG A 193 17.22 -9.88 -3.10
N GLU A 194 18.15 -9.23 -2.41
CA GLU A 194 18.97 -9.88 -1.39
C GLU A 194 18.12 -10.43 -0.24
N ARG A 195 17.13 -9.66 0.25
CA ARG A 195 16.17 -10.13 1.28
C ARG A 195 15.43 -11.40 0.86
N ILE A 196 14.97 -11.48 -0.39
CA ILE A 196 14.30 -12.67 -0.95
C ILE A 196 15.25 -13.87 -0.93
N THR A 197 16.51 -13.68 -1.32
CA THR A 197 17.51 -14.78 -1.35
C THR A 197 18.04 -15.16 0.03
N GLY A 198 18.14 -14.20 0.95
CA GLY A 198 18.69 -14.36 2.30
C GLY A 198 17.80 -15.22 3.20
N ARG A 199 16.48 -14.99 3.20
CA ARG A 199 15.54 -15.82 3.99
C ARG A 199 15.48 -17.29 3.52
N ARG A 200 15.82 -17.58 2.26
CA ARG A 200 15.92 -18.97 1.77
C ARG A 200 17.08 -19.76 2.38
N ARG A 201 18.08 -19.08 2.98
CA ARG A 201 19.24 -19.77 3.60
C ARG A 201 18.99 -20.15 5.06
N THR A 202 17.90 -19.68 5.67
CA THR A 202 17.60 -19.85 7.10
C THR A 202 16.38 -20.72 7.41
N GLY A 203 15.74 -21.32 6.40
CA GLY A 203 14.67 -22.30 6.55
C GLY A 203 15.05 -23.61 5.89
#